data_AF-A0A7S0Z466-F1
#
_entry.id   AF-A0A7S0Z466-F1
#
_cell.length_a   1.000
_cell.length_b   1.000
_cell.length_c   1.000
_cell.angle_alpha   90.00
_cell.angle_beta   90.00
_cell.angle_gamma   90.00
#
_symmetry.space_group_name_H-M   'P 1'
#
loop_
_entity.id
_entity.type
_entity.pdbx_description
1 polymer ?
#
loop_
_entity_poly.entity_id
_entity_poly.type
_entity_poly.pdbx_seq_one_letter_code
_entity_poly.pdbx_strand_id
1 'polypeptide(L)'
;MSAREPSYFAKCACGKFCAELYGEPFLMGGANCYCNDCVAACYYCDDKARKEGKTNISMRCADYQGAGAAISCWLLDNLRITSGKDQLRGFKMSAKSPLCRTYTACCCTPMIYIGQKFAPRWRAFNLNCVTRASDGQPLKPTEMSNVMGDFALKEAWDQIPAGQPKYKMIPWGLFPKVLAVIFLPFLFPGSTVKVLEEDRAVPGMFIDAAMVTEVVSAETYVAAGVRVPKALLEDKKGK
;
A
#
# COMPACT_ATOMS: atom_id res chain seq x y z
N MET A 1 15.06 26.69 -5.50
CA MET A 1 13.76 26.07 -5.80
C MET A 1 12.76 26.65 -4.82
N SER A 2 11.68 27.29 -5.29
CA SER A 2 10.62 27.76 -4.40
C SER A 2 10.04 26.56 -3.62
N ALA A 3 9.69 26.76 -2.35
CA ALA A 3 9.07 25.72 -1.55
C ALA A 3 7.72 25.37 -2.20
N ARG A 4 7.58 24.15 -2.72
CA ARG A 4 6.30 23.65 -3.21
C ARG A 4 5.39 23.38 -2.01
N GLU A 5 4.18 23.92 -2.02
CA GLU A 5 3.20 23.62 -0.97
C GLU A 5 2.60 22.22 -1.16
N PRO A 6 2.39 21.44 -0.08
CA PRO A 6 1.75 20.14 -0.16
C PRO A 6 0.29 20.28 -0.59
N SER A 7 -0.20 19.33 -1.39
CA SER A 7 -1.62 19.22 -1.76
C SER A 7 -2.37 18.33 -0.78
N TYR A 8 -1.68 17.35 -0.18
CA TYR A 8 -2.22 16.42 0.79
C TYR A 8 -1.19 16.09 1.88
N PHE A 9 -1.68 15.56 3.00
CA PHE A 9 -0.87 14.94 4.04
C PHE A 9 -1.32 13.49 4.24
N ALA A 10 -0.36 12.58 4.47
CA ALA A 10 -0.64 11.24 4.99
C ALA A 10 -0.14 11.13 6.43
N LYS A 11 -1.05 10.89 7.38
CA LYS A 11 -0.73 10.82 8.82
C LYS A 11 -1.19 9.51 9.42
N CYS A 12 -0.35 8.92 10.26
CA CYS A 12 -0.78 7.76 11.06
C CYS A 12 -1.79 8.19 12.15
N ALA A 13 -2.44 7.22 12.80
CA ALA A 13 -3.50 7.48 13.78
C ALA A 13 -3.10 8.44 14.91
N CYS A 14 -1.86 8.34 15.40
CA CYS A 14 -1.35 9.20 16.47
C CYS A 14 -0.54 10.42 15.97
N GLY A 15 -0.47 10.64 14.66
CA GLY A 15 0.24 11.78 14.05
C GLY A 15 1.77 11.75 14.12
N LYS A 16 2.39 10.77 14.80
CA LYS A 16 3.86 10.66 14.91
C LYS A 16 4.56 10.45 13.57
N PHE A 17 3.89 9.79 12.63
CA PHE A 17 4.30 9.73 11.23
C PHE A 17 3.49 10.73 10.40
N CYS A 18 4.19 11.50 9.57
CA CYS A 18 3.60 12.43 8.62
C CYS A 18 4.39 12.41 7.31
N ALA A 19 3.68 12.38 6.19
CA ALA A 19 4.22 12.65 4.87
C ALA A 19 3.42 13.76 4.19
N GLU A 20 4.13 14.65 3.51
CA GLU A 20 3.60 15.61 2.55
C GLU A 20 3.51 14.95 1.18
N LEU A 21 2.36 15.14 0.52
CA LEU A 21 2.10 14.61 -0.83
C LEU A 21 1.76 15.80 -1.73
N TYR A 22 2.38 15.85 -2.90
CA TYR A 22 2.30 17.00 -3.80
C TYR A 22 1.59 16.64 -5.09
N GLY A 23 0.63 17.48 -5.51
CA GLY A 23 -0.20 17.22 -6.68
C GLY A 23 -1.10 15.99 -6.51
N GLU A 24 -1.70 15.60 -7.63
CA GLU A 24 -2.71 14.54 -7.65
C GLU A 24 -2.13 13.12 -7.52
N PRO A 25 -2.90 12.17 -6.97
CA PRO A 25 -2.54 10.76 -6.97
C PRO A 25 -2.23 10.22 -8.38
N PHE A 26 -1.13 9.49 -8.52
CA PHE A 26 -0.63 8.93 -9.78
C PHE A 26 -1.57 7.89 -10.42
N LEU A 27 -2.17 7.02 -9.59
CA LEU A 27 -3.09 5.98 -10.03
C LEU A 27 -4.48 6.23 -9.45
N MET A 28 -5.44 6.53 -10.34
CA MET A 28 -6.89 6.47 -10.12
C MET A 28 -7.51 7.34 -9.01
N GLY A 29 -6.79 8.30 -8.41
CA GLY A 29 -7.30 9.06 -7.26
C GLY A 29 -7.37 8.23 -5.96
N GLY A 30 -7.81 6.98 -6.06
CA GLY A 30 -7.75 5.91 -5.07
C GLY A 30 -8.18 4.57 -5.69
N ALA A 31 -7.76 3.46 -5.09
CA ALA A 31 -8.17 2.13 -5.49
C ALA A 31 -8.46 1.26 -4.27
N ASN A 32 -9.45 0.38 -4.40
CA ASN A 32 -9.76 -0.64 -3.41
C ASN A 32 -9.20 -1.98 -3.92
N CYS A 33 -8.10 -2.43 -3.35
CA CYS A 33 -7.40 -3.65 -3.78
C CYS A 33 -7.93 -4.88 -3.06
N TYR A 34 -8.41 -5.88 -3.81
CA TYR A 34 -9.01 -7.10 -3.27
C TYR A 34 -8.10 -8.32 -3.27
N CYS A 35 -6.82 -8.19 -3.66
CA CYS A 35 -5.94 -9.35 -3.62
C CYS A 35 -5.80 -9.86 -2.18
N ASN A 36 -5.74 -11.19 -2.01
CA ASN A 36 -5.65 -11.83 -0.69
C ASN A 36 -4.56 -11.20 0.21
N ASP A 37 -3.41 -10.87 -0.39
CA ASP A 37 -2.28 -10.20 0.26
C ASP A 37 -2.61 -8.82 0.85
N CYS A 38 -3.34 -7.98 0.10
CA CYS A 38 -3.73 -6.64 0.53
C CYS A 38 -4.74 -6.73 1.67
N VAL A 39 -5.75 -7.60 1.54
CA VAL A 39 -6.77 -7.83 2.55
C VAL A 39 -6.12 -8.38 3.82
N ALA A 40 -5.32 -9.45 3.72
CA ALA A 40 -4.64 -10.04 4.87
C ALA A 40 -3.69 -9.06 5.57
N ALA A 41 -3.03 -8.17 4.83
CA ALA A 41 -2.20 -7.12 5.43
C ALA A 41 -3.02 -6.10 6.26
N CYS A 42 -4.23 -5.73 5.82
CA CYS A 42 -5.13 -4.89 6.63
C CYS A 42 -5.44 -5.57 7.97
N TYR A 43 -5.93 -6.81 7.91
CA TYR A 43 -6.28 -7.58 9.11
C TYR A 43 -5.08 -7.81 10.03
N TYR A 44 -3.90 -8.02 9.46
CA TYR A 44 -2.66 -8.12 10.23
C TYR A 44 -2.43 -6.89 11.12
N CYS A 45 -2.51 -5.69 10.52
CA CYS A 45 -2.25 -4.45 11.23
C CYS A 45 -3.35 -4.15 12.26
N ASP A 46 -4.62 -4.41 11.92
CA ASP A 46 -5.77 -4.22 12.80
C ASP A 46 -5.71 -5.16 14.02
N ASP A 47 -5.41 -6.44 13.79
CA ASP A 47 -5.25 -7.42 14.87
C ASP A 47 -4.04 -7.10 15.77
N LYS A 48 -2.92 -6.68 15.18
CA LYS A 48 -1.74 -6.25 15.93
C LYS A 48 -2.04 -5.03 16.79
N ALA A 49 -2.71 -4.02 16.23
CA ALA A 49 -3.14 -2.83 16.98
C ALA A 49 -4.00 -3.23 18.19
N ARG A 50 -5.01 -4.09 17.96
CA ARG A 50 -5.89 -4.61 19.02
C ARG A 50 -5.11 -5.34 20.12
N LYS A 51 -4.23 -6.27 19.76
CA LYS A 51 -3.41 -7.04 20.71
C LYS A 51 -2.47 -6.17 21.54
N GLU A 52 -1.97 -5.08 20.95
CA GLU A 52 -1.09 -4.13 21.62
C GLU A 52 -1.84 -2.99 22.34
N GLY A 53 -3.17 -3.01 22.35
CA GLY A 53 -3.98 -1.95 22.99
C GLY A 53 -3.83 -0.58 22.32
N LYS A 54 -3.56 -0.55 21.01
CA LYS A 54 -3.33 0.65 20.21
C LYS A 54 -4.52 0.97 19.31
N THR A 55 -4.76 2.25 19.09
CA THR A 55 -5.72 2.73 18.08
C THR A 55 -5.00 2.96 16.76
N ASN A 56 -5.34 2.19 15.72
CA ASN A 56 -4.84 2.40 14.37
C ASN A 56 -5.90 3.06 13.47
N ILE A 57 -5.50 3.42 12.25
CA ILE A 57 -6.44 3.74 11.16
C ILE A 57 -6.36 2.54 10.22
N SER A 58 -7.44 1.76 10.15
CA SER A 58 -7.50 0.61 9.25
C SER A 58 -7.34 1.06 7.79
N MET A 59 -6.73 0.21 6.96
CA MET A 59 -6.67 0.39 5.51
C MET A 59 -7.90 -0.20 4.81
N ARG A 60 -8.81 -0.82 5.55
CA ARG A 60 -10.07 -1.31 4.98
C ARG A 60 -10.93 -0.13 4.53
N CYS A 61 -11.62 -0.30 3.40
CA CYS A 61 -12.55 0.73 2.96
C CYS A 61 -13.76 0.82 3.92
N ALA A 62 -14.05 2.01 4.46
CA ALA A 62 -15.13 2.22 5.42
C ALA A 62 -16.50 2.39 4.74
N ASP A 63 -16.52 2.99 3.55
CA ASP A 63 -17.76 3.43 2.87
C ASP A 63 -18.36 2.35 1.95
N TYR A 64 -17.56 1.35 1.60
CA TYR A 64 -18.01 0.22 0.78
C TYR A 64 -17.92 -1.02 1.66
N GLN A 65 -18.97 -1.83 1.68
CA GLN A 65 -19.03 -3.13 2.37
C GLN A 65 -17.97 -4.15 1.90
N GLY A 66 -16.96 -3.70 1.14
CA GLY A 66 -15.87 -4.50 0.63
C GLY A 66 -14.76 -4.72 1.65
N ALA A 67 -14.23 -5.94 1.66
CA ALA A 67 -13.07 -6.34 2.45
C ALA A 67 -11.72 -5.81 1.90
N GLY A 68 -11.73 -5.03 0.81
CA GLY A 68 -10.53 -4.57 0.13
C GLY A 68 -9.70 -3.53 0.91
N ALA A 69 -8.45 -3.36 0.47
CA ALA A 69 -7.52 -2.35 0.97
C ALA A 69 -7.65 -1.04 0.18
N ALA A 70 -8.04 0.04 0.84
CA ALA A 70 -8.12 1.38 0.29
C ALA A 70 -6.73 2.02 0.20
N ILE A 71 -6.24 2.19 -1.03
CA ILE A 71 -4.91 2.71 -1.32
C ILE A 71 -4.96 3.90 -2.28
N SER A 72 -3.99 4.80 -2.16
CA SER A 72 -3.76 5.88 -3.12
C SER A 72 -2.25 6.01 -3.38
N CYS A 73 -1.87 6.27 -4.63
CA CYS A 73 -0.46 6.20 -5.04
C CYS A 73 0.10 7.58 -5.39
N TRP A 74 1.30 7.92 -4.94
CA TRP A 74 2.04 9.10 -5.38
C TRP A 74 3.38 8.71 -5.98
N LEU A 75 3.81 9.45 -7.01
CA LEU A 75 5.18 9.35 -7.52
C LEU A 75 6.18 9.79 -6.45
N LEU A 76 7.40 9.25 -6.48
CA LEU A 76 8.40 9.58 -5.45
C LEU A 76 8.81 11.04 -5.45
N ASP A 77 8.88 11.63 -6.65
CA ASP A 77 9.17 13.06 -6.84
C ASP A 77 8.04 13.97 -6.31
N ASN A 78 6.89 13.38 -5.99
CA ASN A 78 5.68 14.04 -5.52
C ASN A 78 5.35 13.72 -4.06
N LEU A 79 6.33 13.32 -3.25
CA LEU A 79 6.09 13.14 -1.83
C LEU A 79 7.34 13.31 -0.96
N ARG A 80 7.13 13.65 0.32
CA ARG A 80 8.20 13.86 1.31
C ARG A 80 7.75 13.39 2.69
N ILE A 81 8.51 12.50 3.35
CA ILE A 81 8.26 12.14 4.76
C ILE A 81 8.83 13.25 5.64
N THR A 82 7.99 13.89 6.45
CA THR A 82 8.38 15.01 7.29
C THR A 82 8.59 14.61 8.75
N SER A 83 7.99 13.52 9.22
CA SER A 83 8.21 12.99 10.57
C SER A 83 7.94 11.48 10.68
N GLY A 84 8.52 10.86 11.71
CA GLY A 84 8.22 9.48 12.11
C GLY A 84 8.73 8.38 11.20
N LYS A 85 9.74 8.65 10.36
CA LYS A 85 10.38 7.63 9.51
C LYS A 85 10.89 6.45 10.34
N ASP A 86 11.51 6.74 11.47
CA ASP A 86 12.02 5.79 12.46
C ASP A 86 10.91 4.93 13.10
N GLN A 87 9.65 5.34 12.97
CA GLN A 87 8.49 4.57 13.42
C GLN A 87 8.07 3.51 12.39
N LEU A 88 8.53 3.55 11.14
CA LEU A 88 8.13 2.56 10.15
C LEU A 88 8.74 1.19 10.46
N ARG A 89 7.92 0.15 10.36
CA ARG A 89 8.31 -1.26 10.49
C ARG A 89 7.84 -2.01 9.26
N GLY A 90 8.79 -2.65 8.58
CA GLY A 90 8.54 -3.43 7.38
C GLY A 90 8.06 -4.84 7.72
N PHE A 91 7.09 -5.35 6.97
CA PHE A 91 6.67 -6.72 7.04
C PHE A 91 6.38 -7.30 5.66
N LYS A 92 6.57 -8.62 5.54
CA LYS A 92 6.26 -9.36 4.31
C LYS A 92 5.12 -10.32 4.53
N MET A 93 4.34 -10.54 3.48
CA MET A 93 3.25 -11.50 3.48
C MET A 93 3.71 -12.96 3.34
N SER A 94 4.96 -13.17 2.96
CA SER A 94 5.70 -14.43 2.99
C SER A 94 7.20 -14.15 2.83
N ALA A 95 8.08 -15.09 3.19
CA ALA A 95 9.53 -14.91 3.03
C ALA A 95 9.93 -14.64 1.57
N LYS A 96 9.19 -15.24 0.62
CA LYS A 96 9.39 -15.12 -0.82
C LYS A 96 8.65 -13.94 -1.46
N SER A 97 7.78 -13.23 -0.72
CA SER A 97 7.00 -12.12 -1.26
C SER A 97 7.93 -11.03 -1.80
N PRO A 98 7.76 -10.59 -3.06
CA PRO A 98 8.56 -9.50 -3.62
C PRO A 98 8.17 -8.14 -3.01
N LEU A 99 7.03 -8.08 -2.32
CA LEU A 99 6.46 -6.86 -1.75
C LEU A 99 6.65 -6.80 -0.23
N CYS A 100 7.15 -5.66 0.25
CA CYS A 100 7.23 -5.29 1.64
C CYS A 100 6.22 -4.18 1.95
N ARG A 101 5.52 -4.32 3.05
CA ARG A 101 4.55 -3.33 3.54
C ARG A 101 5.10 -2.71 4.80
N THR A 102 4.64 -1.51 5.15
CA THR A 102 4.97 -0.91 6.45
C THR A 102 3.75 -0.49 7.22
N TYR A 103 3.85 -0.67 8.54
CA TYR A 103 3.01 -0.01 9.52
C TYR A 103 3.89 0.86 10.43
N THR A 104 3.25 1.74 11.22
CA THR A 104 3.95 2.52 12.24
C THR A 104 4.01 1.78 13.58
N ALA A 105 5.19 1.70 14.20
CA ALA A 105 5.40 1.09 15.50
C ALA A 105 4.56 1.75 16.61
N CYS A 106 4.32 3.06 16.51
CA CYS A 106 3.58 3.81 17.52
C CYS A 106 2.10 3.43 17.64
N CYS A 107 1.41 3.15 16.54
CA CYS A 107 -0.03 2.94 16.54
C CYS A 107 -0.50 1.83 15.59
N CYS A 108 0.41 1.05 15.01
CA CYS A 108 0.11 -0.04 14.08
C CYS A 108 -0.70 0.39 12.85
N THR A 109 -0.64 1.67 12.46
CA THR A 109 -1.31 2.15 11.26
C THR A 109 -0.53 1.69 10.03
N PRO A 110 -1.13 0.95 9.08
CA PRO A 110 -0.51 0.68 7.79
C PRO A 110 -0.32 2.00 7.03
N MET A 111 0.89 2.29 6.58
CA MET A 111 1.22 3.58 5.95
C MET A 111 1.69 3.47 4.51
N ILE A 112 2.57 2.52 4.19
CA ILE A 112 3.24 2.46 2.88
C ILE A 112 3.29 1.02 2.37
N TYR A 113 3.02 0.85 1.08
CA TYR A 113 3.14 -0.41 0.36
C TYR A 113 4.28 -0.31 -0.67
N ILE A 114 5.25 -1.24 -0.64
CA ILE A 114 6.46 -1.18 -1.49
C ILE A 114 6.81 -2.56 -2.04
N GLY A 115 7.50 -2.61 -3.19
CA GLY A 115 8.27 -3.77 -3.62
C GLY A 115 9.72 -3.69 -3.17
N GLN A 116 10.25 -4.75 -2.56
CA GLN A 116 11.68 -4.80 -2.21
C GLN A 116 12.54 -5.12 -3.44
N LYS A 117 12.06 -6.05 -4.29
CA LYS A 117 12.69 -6.39 -5.58
C LYS A 117 12.17 -5.54 -6.74
N PHE A 118 11.03 -4.91 -6.54
CA PHE A 118 10.34 -4.10 -7.52
C PHE A 118 10.26 -2.69 -6.93
N ALA A 119 11.08 -1.77 -7.43
CA ALA A 119 11.07 -0.38 -6.98
C ALA A 119 10.30 0.48 -8.01
N PRO A 120 8.96 0.46 -7.98
CA PRO A 120 8.21 1.36 -8.82
C PRO A 120 8.50 2.79 -8.36
N ARG A 121 8.53 3.74 -9.29
CA ARG A 121 8.67 5.18 -8.99
C ARG A 121 7.43 5.78 -8.30
N TRP A 122 6.63 4.98 -7.60
CA TRP A 122 5.51 5.41 -6.79
C TRP A 122 5.44 4.64 -5.46
N ARG A 123 4.71 5.21 -4.50
CA ARG A 123 4.35 4.57 -3.23
C ARG A 123 2.85 4.60 -3.06
N ALA A 124 2.27 3.47 -2.65
CA ALA A 124 0.89 3.43 -2.23
C ALA A 124 0.79 3.74 -0.73
N PHE A 125 -0.10 4.64 -0.37
CA PHE A 125 -0.46 5.00 0.99
C PHE A 125 -1.81 4.42 1.35
N ASN A 126 -2.05 4.21 2.65
CA ASN A 126 -3.40 3.98 3.16
C ASN A 126 -4.25 5.22 2.89
N LEU A 127 -5.24 5.09 2.00
CA LEU A 127 -6.10 6.21 1.58
C LEU A 127 -6.80 6.86 2.77
N ASN A 128 -7.20 6.07 3.77
CA ASN A 128 -7.90 6.57 4.96
C ASN A 128 -7.02 7.45 5.86
N CYS A 129 -5.70 7.46 5.64
CA CYS A 129 -4.75 8.33 6.32
C CYS A 129 -4.50 9.65 5.59
N VAL A 130 -5.08 9.83 4.39
CA VAL A 130 -4.80 10.98 3.52
C VAL A 130 -5.84 12.08 3.71
N THR A 131 -5.37 13.29 3.97
CA THR A 131 -6.18 14.50 4.10
C THR A 131 -5.70 15.59 3.16
N ARG A 132 -6.61 16.38 2.59
CA ARG A 132 -6.28 17.58 1.80
C ARG A 132 -5.56 18.62 2.67
N ALA A 133 -4.54 19.25 2.11
CA ALA A 133 -3.78 20.28 2.82
C ALA A 133 -4.58 21.60 2.98
N SER A 134 -5.51 21.88 2.07
CA SER A 134 -6.30 23.13 2.06
C SER A 134 -7.33 23.22 3.19
N ASP A 135 -7.99 22.11 3.52
CA ASP A 135 -9.13 22.09 4.45
C ASP A 135 -9.05 20.97 5.52
N GLY A 136 -8.00 20.14 5.48
CA GLY A 136 -7.81 19.02 6.40
C GLY A 136 -8.80 17.86 6.22
N GLN A 137 -9.68 17.92 5.21
CA GLN A 137 -10.71 16.90 5.01
C GLN A 137 -10.10 15.62 4.42
N PRO A 138 -10.64 14.43 4.74
CA PRO A 138 -10.21 13.18 4.12
C PRO A 138 -10.26 13.24 2.59
N LEU A 139 -9.26 12.67 1.93
CA LEU A 139 -9.29 12.48 0.48
C LEU A 139 -10.41 11.49 0.14
N LYS A 140 -11.42 11.98 -0.58
CA LYS A 140 -12.51 11.19 -1.15
C LYS A 140 -12.35 11.15 -2.66
N PRO A 141 -11.84 10.05 -3.25
CA PRO A 141 -11.82 9.89 -4.69
C PRO A 141 -13.23 10.07 -5.26
N THR A 142 -13.36 10.78 -6.37
CA THR A 142 -14.65 10.92 -7.08
C THR A 142 -15.18 9.58 -7.56
N GLU A 143 -14.26 8.67 -7.90
CA GLU A 143 -14.55 7.29 -8.25
C GLU A 143 -13.51 6.39 -7.55
N MET A 144 -13.98 5.35 -6.85
CA MET A 144 -13.11 4.36 -6.22
C MET A 144 -13.11 3.09 -7.07
N SER A 145 -11.95 2.75 -7.63
CA SER A 145 -11.84 1.57 -8.48
C SER A 145 -11.53 0.31 -7.70
N ASN A 146 -12.35 -0.74 -7.86
CA ASN A 146 -12.12 -2.03 -7.26
C ASN A 146 -11.23 -2.87 -8.19
N VAL A 147 -10.04 -3.25 -7.71
CA VAL A 147 -9.00 -3.87 -8.54
C VAL A 147 -8.58 -5.23 -7.98
N MET A 148 -7.91 -6.02 -8.84
CA MET A 148 -7.36 -7.35 -8.52
C MET A 148 -8.42 -8.41 -8.25
N GLY A 149 -9.55 -8.35 -8.96
CA GLY A 149 -10.64 -9.32 -8.83
C GLY A 149 -10.27 -10.77 -9.06
N ASP A 150 -9.32 -11.05 -9.97
CA ASP A 150 -8.86 -12.43 -10.21
C ASP A 150 -8.12 -13.04 -9.01
N PHE A 151 -7.65 -12.20 -8.09
CA PHE A 151 -6.95 -12.61 -6.86
C PHE A 151 -7.81 -12.42 -5.60
N ALA A 152 -9.07 -12.04 -5.78
CA ALA A 152 -10.01 -11.80 -4.70
C ALA A 152 -10.69 -13.10 -4.23
N LEU A 153 -11.22 -13.07 -3.01
CA LEU A 153 -12.29 -13.98 -2.63
C LEU A 153 -13.53 -13.65 -3.46
N LYS A 154 -14.17 -14.68 -4.01
CA LYS A 154 -15.34 -14.52 -4.87
C LYS A 154 -16.47 -13.80 -4.11
N GLU A 155 -16.70 -14.19 -2.86
CA GLU A 155 -17.75 -13.66 -2.01
C GLU A 155 -17.56 -12.15 -1.75
N ALA A 156 -16.33 -11.75 -1.40
CA ALA A 156 -16.00 -10.34 -1.18
C ALA A 156 -16.07 -9.51 -2.46
N TRP A 157 -15.74 -10.12 -3.61
CA TRP A 157 -15.80 -9.48 -4.93
C TRP A 157 -17.23 -9.28 -5.44
N ASP A 158 -18.08 -10.27 -5.20
CA ASP A 158 -19.47 -10.26 -5.61
C ASP A 158 -20.29 -9.26 -4.79
N GLN A 159 -19.91 -9.01 -3.53
CA GLN A 159 -20.52 -8.01 -2.64
C GLN A 159 -20.26 -6.56 -3.05
N ILE A 160 -19.33 -6.28 -3.98
CA ILE A 160 -19.12 -4.92 -4.48
C ILE A 160 -20.42 -4.45 -5.18
N PRO A 161 -20.99 -3.29 -4.79
CA PRO A 161 -22.25 -2.79 -5.33
C PRO A 161 -22.26 -2.68 -6.86
N ALA A 162 -23.43 -2.90 -7.46
CA ALA A 162 -23.64 -2.71 -8.89
C ALA A 162 -23.34 -1.24 -9.28
N GLY A 163 -22.71 -1.05 -10.44
CA GLY A 163 -22.31 0.27 -10.94
C GLY A 163 -20.94 0.76 -10.46
N GLN A 164 -20.29 0.10 -9.50
CA GLN A 164 -18.91 0.42 -9.18
C GLN A 164 -17.93 -0.17 -10.20
N PRO A 165 -16.84 0.55 -10.53
CA PRO A 165 -15.80 0.01 -11.40
C PRO A 165 -15.18 -1.24 -10.78
N LYS A 166 -15.28 -2.37 -11.50
CA LYS A 166 -14.67 -3.66 -11.16
C LYS A 166 -13.66 -4.04 -12.24
N TYR A 167 -12.41 -4.21 -11.83
CA TYR A 167 -11.35 -4.63 -12.75
C TYR A 167 -10.67 -5.91 -12.24
N LYS A 168 -10.71 -6.95 -13.09
CA LYS A 168 -10.04 -8.23 -12.82
C LYS A 168 -8.54 -8.08 -12.58
N MET A 169 -7.91 -7.20 -13.35
CA MET A 169 -6.54 -6.71 -13.20
C MET A 169 -6.52 -5.18 -13.31
N ILE A 170 -5.35 -4.52 -13.18
CA ILE A 170 -5.25 -3.06 -13.34
C ILE A 170 -5.87 -2.63 -14.69
N PRO A 171 -6.71 -1.57 -14.73
CA PRO A 171 -7.43 -1.15 -15.94
C PRO A 171 -6.52 -0.98 -17.16
N TRP A 172 -6.92 -1.53 -18.31
CA TRP A 172 -6.17 -1.44 -19.56
C TRP A 172 -5.92 0.02 -20.02
N GLY A 173 -6.81 0.96 -19.70
CA GLY A 173 -6.61 2.40 -19.99
C GLY A 173 -5.47 3.04 -19.18
N LEU A 174 -5.08 2.43 -18.06
CA LEU A 174 -3.88 2.83 -17.30
C LEU A 174 -2.63 2.09 -17.78
N PHE A 175 -2.79 1.04 -18.58
CA PHE A 175 -1.69 0.23 -19.08
C PHE A 175 -0.58 1.05 -19.75
N PRO A 176 -0.83 2.12 -20.55
CA PRO A 176 0.25 2.95 -21.10
C PRO A 176 1.03 3.72 -20.02
N LYS A 177 0.33 4.30 -19.03
CA LYS A 177 0.94 5.04 -17.91
C LYS A 177 1.72 4.09 -16.99
N VAL A 178 1.15 2.92 -16.75
CA VAL A 178 1.76 1.85 -15.95
C VAL A 178 2.95 1.25 -16.72
N LEU A 179 2.88 1.01 -18.03
CA LEU A 179 4.02 0.53 -18.83
C LEU A 179 5.17 1.54 -18.84
N ALA A 180 4.88 2.82 -19.02
CA ALA A 180 5.93 3.85 -19.05
C ALA A 180 6.69 3.93 -17.72
N VAL A 181 6.05 3.60 -16.59
CA VAL A 181 6.70 3.67 -15.27
C VAL A 181 7.17 2.30 -14.77
N ILE A 182 6.56 1.19 -15.21
CA ILE A 182 6.96 -0.20 -14.89
C ILE A 182 7.98 -0.75 -15.90
N PHE A 183 7.69 -0.70 -17.20
CA PHE A 183 8.44 -1.42 -18.24
C PHE A 183 9.62 -0.63 -18.83
N LEU A 184 9.54 0.70 -18.89
CA LEU A 184 10.66 1.53 -19.37
C LEU A 184 11.95 1.28 -18.55
N PRO A 185 11.89 1.12 -17.21
CA PRO A 185 13.04 0.69 -16.41
C PRO A 185 13.63 -0.68 -16.78
N PHE A 186 12.78 -1.62 -17.23
CA PHE A 186 13.19 -3.00 -17.57
C PHE A 186 13.73 -3.13 -18.99
N LEU A 187 13.22 -2.36 -19.95
CA LEU A 187 13.73 -2.33 -21.33
C LEU A 187 15.13 -1.73 -21.42
N PHE A 188 15.52 -0.92 -20.44
CA PHE A 188 16.85 -0.34 -20.32
C PHE A 188 17.45 -0.71 -18.96
N PRO A 189 18.13 -1.87 -18.79
CA PRO A 189 18.56 -2.37 -17.48
C PRO A 189 19.42 -1.39 -16.65
N GLY A 190 20.18 -0.49 -17.29
CA GLY A 190 20.88 0.60 -16.60
C GLY A 190 19.95 1.60 -15.89
N SER A 191 18.70 1.71 -16.33
CA SER A 191 17.69 2.57 -15.71
C SER A 191 17.00 1.93 -14.49
N THR A 192 16.93 0.60 -14.36
CA THR A 192 16.45 -0.03 -13.10
C THR A 192 17.44 0.20 -11.96
N VAL A 193 18.74 0.05 -12.22
CA VAL A 193 19.80 0.37 -11.23
C VAL A 193 19.77 1.86 -10.89
N LYS A 194 19.67 2.73 -11.91
CA LYS A 194 19.56 4.19 -11.71
C LYS A 194 18.29 4.58 -10.94
N VAL A 195 17.14 3.94 -11.21
CA VAL A 195 15.89 4.16 -10.45
C VAL A 195 16.05 3.68 -9.02
N LEU A 196 16.69 2.53 -8.77
CA LEU A 196 16.98 2.07 -7.42
C LEU A 196 17.94 3.01 -6.67
N GLU A 197 18.94 3.58 -7.37
CA GLU A 197 19.86 4.58 -6.82
C GLU A 197 19.17 5.92 -6.56
N GLU A 198 18.33 6.40 -7.48
CA GLU A 198 17.48 7.58 -7.31
C GLU A 198 16.49 7.37 -6.15
N ASP A 199 15.82 6.22 -6.07
CA ASP A 199 14.93 5.83 -4.97
C ASP A 199 15.67 5.80 -3.62
N ARG A 200 16.90 5.28 -3.59
CA ARG A 200 17.77 5.29 -2.39
C ARG A 200 18.21 6.71 -2.04
N ALA A 201 18.40 7.55 -3.04
CA ALA A 201 18.77 8.95 -2.88
C ALA A 201 17.60 9.81 -2.36
N VAL A 202 16.35 9.39 -2.53
CA VAL A 202 15.19 10.03 -1.88
C VAL A 202 15.18 9.64 -0.38
N PRO A 203 15.59 10.53 0.54
CA PRO A 203 15.76 10.16 1.93
C PRO A 203 14.42 9.82 2.55
N GLY A 204 14.23 8.58 3.02
CA GLY A 204 12.97 8.19 3.66
C GLY A 204 12.14 7.14 2.96
N MET A 205 12.39 6.94 1.67
CA MET A 205 11.38 6.40 0.77
C MET A 205 11.65 4.98 0.28
N PHE A 206 12.89 4.53 0.45
CA PHE A 206 13.28 3.14 0.23
C PHE A 206 13.10 2.34 1.51
N ILE A 207 12.31 1.26 1.45
CA ILE A 207 12.32 0.24 2.51
C ILE A 207 13.55 -0.61 2.30
N ASP A 208 14.52 -0.44 3.20
CA ASP A 208 15.68 -1.33 3.25
C ASP A 208 15.23 -2.75 3.66
N ALA A 209 15.95 -3.78 3.20
CA ALA A 209 15.84 -5.13 3.75
C ALA A 209 15.93 -5.13 5.28
N ALA A 210 16.76 -4.26 5.85
CA ALA A 210 16.93 -4.09 7.29
C ALA A 210 15.67 -3.57 8.01
N MET A 211 14.74 -2.92 7.27
CA MET A 211 13.47 -2.48 7.85
C MET A 211 12.45 -3.62 7.94
N VAL A 212 12.65 -4.76 7.26
CA VAL A 212 11.78 -5.92 7.37
C VAL A 212 12.00 -6.59 8.72
N THR A 213 11.11 -6.30 9.66
CA THR A 213 11.18 -6.86 11.02
C THR A 213 10.38 -8.15 11.14
N GLU A 214 9.40 -8.36 10.25
CA GLU A 214 8.39 -9.40 10.42
C GLU A 214 8.04 -10.09 9.08
N VAL A 215 7.84 -11.40 9.13
CA VAL A 215 7.23 -12.18 8.03
C VAL A 215 5.96 -12.80 8.60
N VAL A 216 4.81 -12.43 8.03
CA VAL A 216 3.53 -12.94 8.52
C VAL A 216 3.35 -14.40 8.09
N SER A 217 2.51 -15.11 8.83
CA SER A 217 2.27 -16.53 8.65
C SER A 217 0.95 -16.82 7.92
N ALA A 218 0.70 -18.09 7.61
CA ALA A 218 -0.55 -18.52 6.98
C ALA A 218 -1.79 -18.17 7.83
N GLU A 219 -1.65 -18.14 9.15
CA GLU A 219 -2.71 -17.80 10.10
C GLU A 219 -3.27 -16.39 9.85
N THR A 220 -2.45 -15.45 9.36
CA THR A 220 -2.92 -14.11 9.00
C THR A 220 -3.95 -14.13 7.86
N TYR A 221 -3.75 -15.00 6.86
CA TYR A 221 -4.70 -15.17 5.75
C TYR A 221 -5.98 -15.84 6.22
N VAL A 222 -5.85 -16.87 7.06
CA VAL A 222 -7.00 -17.57 7.66
C VAL A 222 -7.84 -16.60 8.51
N ALA A 223 -7.19 -15.79 9.36
CA ALA A 223 -7.86 -14.81 10.20
C ALA A 223 -8.57 -13.72 9.37
N ALA A 224 -8.01 -13.36 8.22
CA ALA A 224 -8.61 -12.45 7.26
C ALA A 224 -9.71 -13.09 6.39
N GLY A 225 -9.95 -14.39 6.54
CA GLY A 225 -10.92 -15.16 5.75
C GLY A 225 -10.53 -15.33 4.27
N VAL A 226 -9.28 -15.04 3.90
CA VAL A 226 -8.82 -15.05 2.50
C VAL A 226 -8.05 -16.32 2.13
N ARG A 227 -7.90 -16.58 0.83
CA ARG A 227 -7.16 -17.74 0.35
C ARG A 227 -5.69 -17.65 0.77
N VAL A 228 -5.21 -18.69 1.45
CA VAL A 228 -3.79 -18.84 1.79
C VAL A 228 -2.99 -19.17 0.52
N PRO A 229 -1.94 -18.40 0.18
CA PRO A 229 -1.04 -18.74 -0.93
C PRO A 229 -0.41 -20.11 -0.74
N LYS A 230 -0.36 -20.91 -1.82
CA LYS A 230 0.21 -22.27 -1.80
C LYS A 230 1.64 -22.30 -1.23
N ALA A 231 2.44 -21.28 -1.53
CA ALA A 231 3.81 -21.15 -1.02
C ALA A 231 3.91 -21.15 0.51
N LEU A 232 2.88 -20.68 1.23
CA LEU A 232 2.84 -20.69 2.70
C LEU A 232 2.34 -22.01 3.28
N LEU A 233 1.67 -22.83 2.48
CA LEU A 233 1.20 -24.16 2.88
C LEU A 233 2.32 -25.20 2.75
N GLU A 234 3.20 -25.04 1.76
CA GLU A 234 4.32 -25.96 1.50
C GLU A 234 5.45 -25.81 2.53
N ASP A 235 5.70 -24.60 3.04
CA ASP A 235 6.73 -24.35 4.07
C ASP A 235 6.45 -25.08 5.42
N LYS A 236 5.23 -25.57 5.66
CA LYS A 236 4.88 -26.36 6.85
C LYS A 236 5.24 -27.85 6.74
N LYS A 237 5.52 -28.38 5.54
CA LYS A 237 5.81 -29.82 5.33
C LYS A 237 7.29 -30.19 5.50
N GLY A 238 8.16 -29.22 5.78
CA GLY A 238 9.61 -29.41 5.87
C GLY A 238 10.24 -29.03 7.21
N LYS A 239 9.45 -28.96 8.29
CA LYS A 239 9.93 -28.82 9.66
C LYS A 239 9.48 -29.98 10.52
#